data_AF-A0A2J8QG81-F1
#
_entry.id   AF-A0A2J8QG81-F1
#
_cell.length_a   1.000
_cell.length_b   1.000
_cell.length_c   1.000
_cell.angle_alpha   90.00
_cell.angle_beta   90.00
_cell.angle_gamma   90.00
#
_symmetry.space_group_name_H-M   'P 1'
#
loop_
_entity.id
_entity.type
_entity.pdbx_description
1 polymer ?
#
loop_
_entity_poly.entity_id
_entity_poly.type
_entity_poly.pdbx_seq_one_letter_code
_entity_poly.pdbx_strand_id
1 'polypeptide(L)'
;TLVAIDTYNCDLHFKVARDRSSGYPLTIEGFAYLWSGARASYGVRRGRVCFEMKINEEISVKHLPSTEPDPHVVRIGWSLDSCSTQLGF
;
A
#
# COMPACT_ATOMS: atom_id res chain seq x y z
N THR A 1 11.18 15.30 -12.37
CA THR A 1 10.97 13.87 -12.08
C THR A 1 9.62 13.69 -11.44
N LEU A 2 8.80 12.75 -11.90
CA LEU A 2 7.49 12.45 -11.31
C LEU A 2 7.65 11.37 -10.23
N VAL A 3 7.24 11.68 -9.00
CA VAL A 3 7.12 10.68 -7.92
C VAL A 3 5.75 10.03 -8.03
N ALA A 4 5.73 8.71 -8.19
CA ALA A 4 4.52 7.92 -8.37
C ALA A 4 4.70 6.55 -7.70
N ILE A 5 3.64 5.75 -7.61
CA ILE A 5 3.74 4.38 -7.11
C ILE A 5 4.59 3.54 -8.09
N ASP A 6 5.55 2.80 -7.57
CA ASP A 6 6.41 1.90 -8.35
C ASP A 6 5.76 0.53 -8.52
N THR A 7 5.44 0.19 -9.77
CA THR A 7 4.83 -1.09 -10.14
C THR A 7 5.80 -2.27 -10.07
N TYR A 8 7.11 -2.02 -9.96
CA TYR A 8 8.12 -3.06 -9.73
C TYR A 8 8.41 -3.28 -8.26
N ASN A 9 8.00 -2.34 -7.40
CA ASN A 9 8.23 -2.35 -5.95
C ASN A 9 6.89 -2.31 -5.20
N CYS A 10 5.97 -3.19 -5.63
CA CYS A 10 4.68 -3.42 -5.02
C CYS A 10 4.39 -4.91 -4.92
N ASP A 11 3.51 -5.31 -4.00
CA ASP A 11 3.05 -6.68 -3.92
C ASP A 11 2.23 -7.05 -5.16
N LEU A 12 2.27 -8.33 -5.56
CA LEU A 12 1.55 -8.81 -6.75
C LEU A 12 0.04 -8.58 -6.66
N HIS A 13 -0.52 -8.63 -5.45
CA HIS A 13 -1.94 -8.40 -5.17
C HIS A 13 -2.27 -6.94 -4.81
N PHE A 14 -1.33 -6.00 -5.00
CA PHE A 14 -1.59 -4.56 -4.90
C PHE A 14 -1.94 -3.99 -6.27
N LYS A 15 -3.16 -3.47 -6.43
CA LYS A 15 -3.61 -2.89 -7.70
C LYS A 15 -3.25 -1.42 -7.77
N VAL A 16 -2.43 -1.05 -8.75
CA VAL A 16 -2.02 0.34 -9.01
C VAL A 16 -2.90 0.94 -10.11
N ALA A 17 -3.38 2.17 -9.91
CA ALA A 17 -4.13 2.92 -10.92
C ALA A 17 -3.26 3.22 -12.14
N ARG A 18 -3.89 3.45 -13.30
CA ARG A 18 -3.17 3.69 -14.58
C ARG A 18 -2.24 4.91 -14.53
N ASP A 19 -2.64 5.95 -13.81
CA ASP A 19 -1.85 7.16 -13.59
C ASP A 19 -0.77 7.01 -12.50
N ARG A 20 -0.76 5.87 -11.80
CA ARG A 20 0.15 5.51 -10.71
C ARG A 20 0.10 6.47 -9.51
N SER A 21 -1.02 7.19 -9.34
CA SER A 21 -1.23 8.12 -8.23
C SER A 21 -1.92 7.48 -7.02
N SER A 22 -2.55 6.32 -7.24
CA SER A 22 -3.32 5.62 -6.23
C SER A 22 -3.24 4.10 -6.43
N GLY A 23 -3.63 3.36 -5.41
CA GLY A 23 -3.74 1.91 -5.46
C GLY A 23 -4.48 1.35 -4.27
N TYR A 24 -4.76 0.06 -4.32
CA TYR A 24 -5.54 -0.63 -3.29
C TYR A 24 -5.19 -2.14 -3.24
N PRO A 25 -5.33 -2.78 -2.06
CA PRO A 25 -5.18 -4.23 -1.95
C PRO A 25 -6.29 -4.95 -2.71
N LEU A 26 -5.98 -6.11 -3.29
CA LEU A 26 -7.00 -7.09 -3.65
C LEU A 26 -7.63 -7.63 -2.36
N THR A 27 -8.96 -7.60 -2.24
CA THR A 27 -9.68 -8.02 -1.03
C THR A 27 -10.64 -9.19 -1.27
N ILE A 28 -10.48 -9.93 -2.37
CA ILE A 28 -11.32 -11.10 -2.64
C ILE A 28 -10.85 -12.29 -1.79
N GLU A 29 -11.79 -13.05 -1.24
CA GLU A 29 -11.51 -14.29 -0.52
C GLU A 29 -10.41 -14.11 0.55
N GLY A 30 -9.42 -15.01 0.57
CA GLY A 30 -8.30 -14.98 1.49
C GLY A 30 -7.39 -13.75 1.37
N PHE A 31 -7.41 -13.01 0.25
CA PHE A 31 -6.57 -11.82 0.11
C PHE A 31 -6.97 -10.70 1.08
N ALA A 32 -8.21 -10.69 1.57
CA ALA A 32 -8.66 -9.73 2.57
C ALA A 32 -7.93 -9.84 3.92
N TYR A 33 -7.28 -10.97 4.20
CA TYR A 33 -6.46 -11.16 5.41
C TYR A 33 -4.98 -10.80 5.22
N LEU A 34 -4.57 -10.46 3.98
CA LEU A 34 -3.18 -10.19 3.66
C LEU A 34 -2.88 -8.70 3.68
N TRP A 35 -1.71 -8.35 4.22
CA TRP A 35 -1.13 -7.04 3.97
C TRP A 35 -0.76 -6.91 2.50
N SER A 36 -0.92 -5.71 1.96
CA SER A 36 -0.50 -5.37 0.61
C SER A 36 0.01 -3.93 0.59
N GLY A 37 1.08 -3.68 -0.15
CA GLY A 37 1.68 -2.35 -0.21
C GLY A 37 2.52 -2.11 -1.46
N ALA A 38 3.01 -0.88 -1.54
CA ALA A 38 3.89 -0.42 -2.60
C ALA A 38 4.82 0.69 -2.08
N ARG A 39 5.94 0.90 -2.77
CA ARG A 39 6.82 2.06 -2.58
C ARG A 39 6.65 3.07 -3.71
N ALA A 40 7.10 4.30 -3.45
CA ALA A 40 7.24 5.30 -4.49
C ALA A 40 8.46 5.00 -5.37
N SER A 41 8.41 5.44 -6.63
CA SER A 41 9.46 5.29 -7.65
C SER A 41 10.77 6.03 -7.34
N TYR A 42 10.77 6.88 -6.30
CA TYR A 42 11.94 7.62 -5.85
C TYR A 42 12.00 7.64 -4.32
N GLY A 43 13.18 7.31 -3.80
CA GLY A 43 13.55 7.53 -2.42
C GLY A 43 14.24 8.88 -2.22
N VAL A 44 14.54 9.19 -0.95
CA VAL A 44 15.22 10.43 -0.57
C VAL A 44 16.58 10.12 0.02
N ARG A 45 17.63 10.73 -0.53
CA ARG A 45 19.01 10.51 -0.08
C ARG A 45 19.52 11.58 0.87
N ARG A 46 19.10 12.84 0.68
CA ARG A 46 19.52 14.02 1.46
C ARG A 46 18.42 15.09 1.42
N GLY A 47 18.46 16.02 2.37
CA GLY A 47 17.52 17.15 2.46
C GLY A 47 16.34 16.87 3.38
N ARG A 48 15.32 17.73 3.30
CA ARG A 48 14.05 17.59 4.02
C ARG A 48 12.94 17.45 3.01
N VAL A 49 12.04 16.51 3.24
CA VAL A 49 10.89 16.24 2.38
C VAL A 49 9.63 16.11 3.22
N CYS A 50 8.49 16.34 2.60
CA CYS A 50 7.18 16.00 3.12
C CYS A 50 6.39 15.28 2.03
N PHE A 51 5.41 14.49 2.45
CA PHE A 51 4.45 13.87 1.56
C PHE A 51 3.09 13.85 2.24
N GLU A 52 2.04 13.71 1.44
CA GLU A 52 0.67 13.57 1.89
C GLU A 52 0.11 12.27 1.30
N MET A 53 -0.76 11.61 2.05
CA MET A 53 -1.52 10.46 1.60
C MET A 53 -3.00 10.70 1.92
N LYS A 54 -3.87 10.47 0.94
CA LYS A 54 -5.31 10.55 1.11
C LYS A 54 -5.90 9.15 1.14
N ILE A 55 -6.62 8.83 2.21
CA ILE A 55 -7.46 7.63 2.29
C ILE A 55 -8.80 7.98 1.64
N ASN A 56 -9.15 7.27 0.57
CA ASN A 56 -10.35 7.55 -0.21
C ASN A 56 -11.58 6.78 0.30
N GLU A 57 -11.40 5.53 0.70
CA GLU A 57 -12.49 4.65 1.11
C GLU A 57 -12.01 3.48 1.97
N GLU A 58 -12.95 2.87 2.69
CA GLU A 58 -12.81 1.55 3.30
C GLU A 58 -13.41 0.51 2.33
N ILE A 59 -12.58 -0.38 1.80
CA ILE A 59 -13.02 -1.37 0.81
C ILE A 59 -13.87 -2.44 1.49
N SER A 60 -15.01 -2.77 0.90
CA SER A 60 -15.93 -3.73 1.50
C SER A 60 -15.31 -5.13 1.61
N VAL A 61 -15.39 -5.70 2.81
CA VAL A 61 -14.93 -7.06 3.14
C VAL A 61 -16.00 -7.82 3.94
N LYS A 62 -17.26 -7.69 3.51
CA LYS A 62 -18.43 -8.29 4.18
C LYS A 62 -18.40 -9.82 4.26
N HIS A 63 -17.55 -10.46 3.46
CA HIS A 63 -17.32 -11.91 3.49
C HIS A 63 -16.47 -12.35 4.68
N LEU A 64 -15.76 -11.42 5.34
CA LEU A 64 -15.02 -11.71 6.56
C LEU A 64 -15.97 -11.97 7.73
N PRO A 65 -15.61 -12.86 8.67
CA PRO A 65 -16.40 -13.08 9.87
C PRO A 65 -16.39 -11.82 10.75
N SER A 66 -17.47 -11.59 11.48
CA SER A 66 -17.59 -10.47 12.43
C SER A 66 -16.58 -10.50 13.58
N THR A 67 -15.87 -11.62 13.74
CA THR A 67 -14.78 -11.79 14.71
C THR A 67 -13.46 -11.17 14.25
N GLU A 68 -13.33 -10.78 12.98
CA GLU A 68 -12.15 -10.05 12.51
C GLU A 68 -12.14 -8.65 13.13
N PRO A 69 -11.18 -8.34 14.03
CA PRO A 69 -11.28 -7.15 14.89
C PRO A 69 -11.04 -5.85 14.12
N ASP A 70 -10.08 -5.86 13.18
CA ASP A 70 -9.61 -4.67 12.48
C ASP A 70 -9.47 -4.96 10.97
N PRO A 71 -10.59 -5.10 10.23
CA PRO A 71 -10.56 -5.46 8.81
C PRO A 71 -10.02 -4.33 7.91
N HIS A 72 -9.93 -3.10 8.43
CA HIS A 72 -9.50 -1.91 7.70
C HIS A 72 -8.32 -1.23 8.41
N VAL A 73 -7.10 -1.62 8.05
CA VAL A 73 -5.89 -1.01 8.60
C VAL A 73 -4.96 -0.57 7.48
N VAL A 74 -4.43 0.65 7.62
CA VAL A 74 -3.47 1.23 6.68
C VAL A 74 -2.23 1.68 7.46
N ARG A 75 -1.05 1.37 6.92
CA ARG A 75 0.25 1.84 7.43
C ARG A 75 0.91 2.71 6.36
N ILE A 76 1.36 3.89 6.76
CA ILE A 76 1.96 4.89 5.87
C ILE A 76 3.26 5.36 6.51
N GLY A 77 4.35 5.35 5.76
CA GLY A 77 5.65 5.74 6.29
C GLY A 77 6.79 5.61 5.30
N TRP A 78 8.00 5.55 5.84
CA TRP A 78 9.25 5.42 5.11
C TRP A 78 9.86 4.05 5.33
N SER A 79 10.54 3.52 4.32
CA SER A 79 11.34 2.30 4.39
C SER A 79 12.69 2.53 3.69
N LEU A 80 13.69 1.72 4.04
CA LEU A 80 14.91 1.63 3.25
C LEU A 80 14.67 0.73 2.04
N ASP A 81 15.44 0.94 0.97
CA ASP A 81 15.34 0.15 -0.25
C ASP A 81 15.62 -1.36 -0.02
N SER A 82 16.48 -1.68 0.94
CA SER A 82 16.85 -3.05 1.30
C SER A 82 15.78 -3.81 2.09
N CYS A 83 14.72 -3.14 2.53
CA CYS A 83 13.68 -3.74 3.34
C CYS A 83 12.67 -4.51 2.45
N SER A 84 11.96 -5.50 3.00
CA SER A 84 11.08 -6.38 2.21
C SER A 84 9.67 -5.81 2.07
N THR A 85 8.99 -6.02 0.94
CA THR A 85 7.59 -5.58 0.85
C THR A 85 6.65 -6.41 1.72
N GLN A 86 7.03 -7.64 2.08
CA GLN A 86 6.29 -8.50 3.00
C GLN A 86 6.30 -7.90 4.40
N LEU A 87 5.12 -7.46 4.87
CA LEU A 87 4.83 -6.93 6.22
C LEU A 87 5.14 -5.45 6.47
N GLY A 88 5.40 -4.67 5.42
CA GLY A 88 5.36 -3.21 5.50
C GLY A 88 6.63 -2.54 6.03
N PHE A 89 7.79 -3.20 5.92
CA PHE A 89 9.09 -2.52 5.92
C PHE A 89 9.99 -3.13 4.87
#